data_AF-N8QBL7-F1
#
_entry.id   AF-N8QBL7-F1
#
_cell.length_a   1.000
_cell.length_b   1.000
_cell.length_c   1.000
_cell.angle_alpha   90.00
_cell.angle_beta   90.00
_cell.angle_gamma   90.00
#
_symmetry.space_group_name_H-M   'P 1'
#
loop_
_entity.id
_entity.type
_entity.pdbx_description
1 polymer ?
#
loop_
_entity_poly.entity_id
_entity_poly.type
_entity_poly.pdbx_seq_one_letter_code
_entity_poly.pdbx_strand_id
1 'polypeptide(L)' 'MARSTYSVFRHFVSWVLGIKIIGAEGLKKNLQNPSDIMPADFLIDEQGYIIETYYGSDASDHIPFENIYKFLNADQNPK' A
#
# COMPACT_ATOMS: atom_id res chain seq x y z
N MET A 1 -0.88 -19.04 -25.30
CA MET A 1 0.27 -18.51 -24.52
C MET A 1 -0.25 -18.13 -23.14
N ALA A 2 -0.06 -18.98 -22.14
CA ALA A 2 -0.43 -18.68 -20.76
C ALA A 2 0.79 -18.07 -20.05
N ARG A 3 0.90 -16.73 -20.05
CA ARG A 3 1.99 -16.02 -19.38
C ARG A 3 1.61 -15.66 -17.95
N SER A 4 1.92 -16.59 -17.04
CA SER A 4 2.42 -16.38 -15.68
C SER A 4 1.83 -15.25 -14.82
N THR A 5 0.63 -15.46 -14.30
CA THR A 5 0.07 -14.74 -13.14
C THR A 5 0.96 -14.87 -11.88
N TYR A 6 1.80 -15.91 -11.82
CA TYR A 6 2.69 -16.20 -10.68
C TYR A 6 3.86 -15.21 -10.52
N SER A 7 4.20 -14.45 -11.56
CA SER A 7 5.39 -13.58 -11.52
C SER A 7 5.18 -12.28 -10.73
N VAL A 8 3.97 -11.70 -10.77
CA VAL A 8 3.66 -10.42 -10.10
C VAL A 8 3.55 -10.61 -8.58
N PHE A 9 2.85 -11.67 -8.16
CA PHE A 9 2.68 -12.01 -6.74
C PHE A 9 4.03 -12.22 -6.02
N ARG A 10 5.02 -12.80 -6.70
CA ARG A 10 6.36 -13.01 -6.13
C ARG A 10 7.14 -11.71 -5.89
N HIS A 11 6.98 -10.70 -6.75
CA HIS A 11 7.65 -9.41 -6.55
C HIS A 11 7.02 -8.61 -5.42
N PHE A 12 5.69 -8.61 -5.30
CA PHE A 12 5.00 -7.99 -4.18
C PHE A 12 5.40 -8.61 -2.83
N VAL A 13 5.38 -9.94 -2.73
CA VAL A 13 5.81 -10.66 -1.52
C VAL A 13 7.30 -10.41 -1.22
N SER A 14 8.17 -10.34 -2.23
CA SER A 14 9.58 -10.03 -2.04
C SER A 14 9.81 -8.59 -1.57
N TRP A 15 8.98 -7.63 -1.98
CA TRP A 15 9.03 -6.25 -1.50
C TRP A 15 8.51 -6.11 -0.07
N VAL A 16 7.37 -6.73 0.26
CA VAL A 16 6.81 -6.77 1.63
C VAL A 16 7.77 -7.46 2.61
N LEU A 17 8.39 -8.57 2.20
CA LEU A 17 9.41 -9.25 3.02
C LEU A 17 10.74 -8.49 3.06
N GLY A 18 11.08 -7.71 2.02
CA GLY A 18 12.31 -6.91 1.94
C GLY A 18 12.35 -5.73 2.93
N ILE A 19 11.21 -5.21 3.36
CA ILE A 19 11.11 -4.15 4.39
C ILE A 19 11.58 -4.65 5.78
N LYS A 20 11.67 -5.97 6.01
CA LYS A 20 11.83 -6.53 7.38
C LYS A 20 13.21 -6.42 8.04
N ILE A 21 14.28 -5.96 7.39
CA ILE A 21 15.65 -6.14 7.94
C ILE A 21 16.42 -4.84 8.23
N ILE A 22 16.02 -3.67 7.70
CA ILE A 22 16.80 -2.44 7.87
C ILE A 22 16.08 -1.37 8.73
N GLY A 23 14.76 -1.45 8.93
CA GLY A 23 13.95 -0.40 9.58
C GLY A 23 13.29 -0.75 10.92
N ALA A 24 13.44 -1.97 11.42
CA ALA A 24 12.64 -2.45 12.56
C ALA A 24 12.90 -1.71 13.88
N GLU A 25 14.12 -1.25 14.14
CA GLU A 25 14.45 -0.52 15.38
C GLU A 25 13.94 0.93 15.37
N GLY A 26 14.03 1.62 14.23
CA GLY A 26 13.49 2.97 14.06
C GLY A 26 11.95 2.98 14.11
N LEU A 27 11.32 1.99 13.46
CA LEU A 27 9.88 1.77 13.53
C LEU A 27 9.43 1.48 14.97
N LYS A 28 10.15 0.60 15.71
CA LYS A 28 9.87 0.32 17.14
C LYS A 28 9.95 1.54 18.05
N LYS A 29 10.84 2.50 17.77
CA LYS A 29 11.01 3.70 18.60
C LYS A 29 9.84 4.67 18.43
N ASN A 30 9.31 4.81 17.21
CA ASN A 30 8.14 5.64 16.93
C ASN A 30 6.82 4.94 17.31
N LEU A 31 6.73 3.60 17.29
CA LEU A 31 5.55 2.87 17.79
C LEU A 31 5.31 3.02 19.30
N GLN A 32 6.31 3.43 20.08
CA GLN A 32 6.14 3.67 21.52
C GLN A 32 5.38 4.96 21.81
N ASN A 33 5.30 5.90 20.86
CA ASN A 33 4.48 7.11 20.94
C ASN A 33 3.51 7.13 19.74
N PRO A 34 2.32 6.52 19.87
CA PRO A 34 1.36 6.37 18.77
C PRO A 34 0.91 7.68 18.12
N SER A 35 1.07 8.81 18.82
CA SER A 35 0.76 10.15 18.32
C SER A 35 1.67 10.65 17.19
N ASP A 36 2.83 10.03 16.99
CA ASP A 36 3.82 10.42 15.97
C ASP A 36 3.76 9.55 14.70
N ILE A 37 2.84 8.59 14.64
CA ILE A 37 2.66 7.72 13.46
C ILE A 37 1.50 8.24 12.63
N MET A 38 1.86 8.72 11.44
CA MET A 38 0.92 9.16 10.44
C MET A 38 0.51 7.97 9.56
N PRO A 39 -0.79 7.72 9.35
CA PRO A 39 -1.25 6.63 8.49
C PRO A 39 -0.87 6.90 7.04
N ALA A 40 -0.56 5.83 6.31
CA ALA A 40 -0.23 5.87 4.90
C ALA A 40 -1.00 4.75 4.18
N ASP A 41 -1.94 5.15 3.33
CA ASP A 41 -2.78 4.25 2.55
C ASP A 41 -2.35 4.28 1.08
N PHE A 42 -2.28 3.11 0.45
CA PHE A 42 -1.84 2.95 -0.94
C PHE A 42 -2.89 2.17 -1.71
N LEU A 43 -3.34 2.70 -2.85
CA LEU A 43 -4.15 1.97 -3.81
C LEU A 43 -3.23 1.39 -4.89
N ILE A 44 -3.35 0.09 -5.12
CA ILE A 44 -2.47 -0.68 -5.99
C ILE A 44 -3.33 -1.46 -6.98
N ASP A 45 -3.07 -1.30 -8.28
CA ASP A 45 -3.79 -2.03 -9.34
C ASP A 45 -3.40 -3.51 -9.42
N GLU A 46 -4.09 -4.27 -10.26
CA GLU A 46 -3.83 -5.71 -10.46
C GLU A 46 -2.43 -6.01 -11.03
N GLN A 47 -1.77 -5.02 -11.66
CA GLN A 47 -0.41 -5.16 -12.17
C GLN A 47 0.64 -4.82 -11.11
N GLY A 48 0.21 -4.34 -9.94
CA GLY A 48 1.06 -4.00 -8.81
C GLY A 48 1.59 -2.57 -8.84
N TYR A 49 1.04 -1.68 -9.67
CA TYR A 49 1.41 -0.27 -9.66
C TYR A 49 0.62 0.51 -8.62
N ILE A 50 1.31 1.40 -7.91
CA ILE A 50 0.67 2.37 -7.03
C ILE A 50 -0.01 3.43 -7.91
N ILE A 51 -1.32 3.51 -7.82
CA ILE A 51 -2.13 4.45 -8.61
C ILE A 51 -2.59 5.66 -7.79
N GLU A 52 -2.66 5.53 -6.45
CA GLU A 52 -2.99 6.60 -5.52
C GLU A 52 -2.26 6.40 -4.18
N THR A 53 -1.85 7.50 -3.56
CA THR A 53 -1.25 7.53 -2.22
C THR A 53 -2.00 8.53 -1.36
N TYR A 54 -2.23 8.17 -0.10
CA TYR A 54 -2.85 9.04 0.90
C TYR A 54 -2.03 8.99 2.19
N TYR A 55 -1.70 10.17 2.71
CA TYR A 55 -1.02 10.32 3.99
C TYR A 55 -1.92 11.18 4.87
N GLY A 56 -2.45 10.61 5.95
CA GLY A 56 -3.38 11.30 6.83
C GLY A 56 -2.71 12.48 7.56
N SER A 57 -3.47 13.45 8.05
CA SER A 57 -2.95 14.50 8.93
C SER A 57 -2.81 14.07 10.39
N ASP A 58 -3.52 13.02 10.79
CA ASP A 58 -3.49 12.43 12.12
C ASP A 58 -3.75 10.92 12.09
N ALA A 59 -3.68 10.26 13.25
CA ALA A 59 -3.79 8.81 13.37
C ALA A 59 -5.15 8.22 12.95
N SER A 60 -6.18 9.04 12.81
CA SER A 60 -7.53 8.63 12.39
C SER A 60 -7.87 9.03 10.96
N ASP A 61 -7.03 9.85 10.33
CA ASP A 61 -7.24 10.35 8.99
C ASP A 61 -6.77 9.33 7.94
N HIS A 62 -7.72 8.58 7.41
CA HIS A 62 -7.49 7.57 6.37
C HIS A 62 -8.12 7.98 5.05
N ILE A 63 -7.70 7.32 3.97
CA ILE A 63 -8.28 7.55 2.65
C ILE A 63 -9.82 7.40 2.70
N PRO A 64 -10.59 8.36 2.15
CA PRO A 64 -12.04 8.26 2.11
C PRO A 64 -12.50 7.04 1.31
N PHE A 65 -13.54 6.35 1.80
CA PHE A 65 -14.13 5.19 1.10
C PHE A 65 -14.59 5.52 -0.33
N GLU A 66 -15.04 6.74 -0.58
CA GLU A 66 -15.39 7.24 -1.92
C GLU A 66 -14.25 7.03 -2.94
N ASN A 67 -13.00 7.24 -2.53
CA ASN A 67 -11.83 7.06 -3.39
C ASN A 67 -11.58 5.57 -3.67
N ILE A 68 -11.76 4.73 -2.65
CA ILE A 68 -11.69 3.26 -2.80
C ILE A 68 -12.73 2.78 -3.82
N TYR A 69 -13.97 3.27 -3.74
CA TYR A 69 -15.01 2.89 -4.70
C TYR A 69 -14.72 3.40 -6.12
N LYS A 70 -14.21 4.61 -6.27
CA LYS A 70 -13.78 5.14 -7.58
C LYS A 70 -12.68 4.28 -8.18
N PHE A 71 -11.72 3.87 -7.36
CA PHE A 71 -10.64 2.97 -7.78
C PHE A 71 -11.17 1.63 -8.27
N LEU A 72 -12.04 0.96 -7.49
CA LEU A 72 -12.64 -0.32 -7.87
C LEU A 72 -13.42 -0.26 -9.19
N ASN A 73 -14.06 0.88 -9.47
CA ASN A 73 -14.82 1.09 -10.71
C ASN A 73 -13.93 1.51 -11.89
N ALA A 74 -12.80 2.17 -11.65
CA ALA A 74 -11.87 2.62 -12.67
C ALA A 74 -11.07 1.47 -13.28
N ASP A 75 -10.71 0.47 -12.47
CA ASP A 75 -9.92 -0.70 -12.89
C ASP A 75 -10.69 -1.64 -13.86
N GLN A 76 -12.01 -1.47 -13.97
CA GLN A 76 -12.85 -2.23 -14.90
C GLN A 76 -12.71 -1.78 -16.37
N ASN A 77 -11.98 -0.70 -16.66
CA ASN A 77 -11.81 -0.18 -18.01
C ASN A 77 -10.32 -0.20 -18.41
N PRO A 78 -9.83 -1.28 -19.05
CA PRO A 78 -8.43 -1.38 -19.45
C PRO A 78 -8.09 -0.28 -20.46
N LYS A 79 -7.00 0.45 -20.19
CA LYS A 79 -6.40 1.41 -21.13
C LYS A 79 -5.69 0.70 -22.28
#